data_AF-A0A7Y3TJG5-F1
#
_entry.id   AF-A0A7Y3TJG5-F1
#
_cell.length_a   1.000
_cell.length_b   1.000
_cell.length_c   1.000
_cell.angle_alpha   90.00
_cell.angle_beta   90.00
_cell.angle_gamma   90.00
#
_symmetry.space_group_name_H-M   'P 1'
#
loop_
_entity.id
_entity.type
_entity.pdbx_description
1 polymer ?
#
loop_
_entity_poly.entity_id
_entity_poly.type
_entity_poly.pdbx_seq_one_letter_code
_entity_poly.pdbx_strand_id
1 'polypeptide(L)'
;MKINKSMLLVILLLITVSSVSQNKTEEKLLVNDFVKAVFFEKNTAKSIADSYIYFEPINNTKYSLSQRVKILDKHLKKIKEEKSSLLDAADFYVITYNDYKGDKVVFEKRTDNVFILVSKNKPIMYFSLINDKIISFDYIIKGNEGLFISY
;
A
#
# COMPACT_ATOMS: atom_id res chain seq x y z
N MET A 1 -4.23 7.64 46.05
CA MET A 1 -4.65 8.46 44.88
C MET A 1 -5.74 7.68 44.15
N LYS A 2 -7.02 8.07 44.26
CA LYS A 2 -8.11 7.36 43.55
C LYS A 2 -8.13 7.85 42.11
N ILE A 3 -7.67 7.02 41.18
CA ILE A 3 -7.78 7.31 39.74
C ILE A 3 -9.27 7.35 39.41
N ASN A 4 -9.75 8.52 39.01
CA ASN A 4 -11.16 8.73 38.68
C ASN A 4 -11.47 7.98 37.37
N LYS A 5 -12.57 7.22 37.29
CA LYS A 5 -12.88 6.36 36.14
C LYS A 5 -12.86 7.12 34.79
N SER A 6 -13.24 8.40 34.79
CA SER A 6 -13.16 9.27 33.60
C SER A 6 -11.73 9.61 33.18
N MET A 7 -10.78 9.71 34.12
CA MET A 7 -9.36 9.96 33.81
C MET A 7 -8.72 8.73 33.15
N LEU A 8 -9.12 7.53 33.55
CA LEU A 8 -8.68 6.28 32.94
C LEU A 8 -9.20 6.13 31.49
N LEU A 9 -10.44 6.54 31.23
CA LEU A 9 -11.04 6.55 29.88
C LEU A 9 -10.29 7.49 28.92
N VAL A 10 -9.95 8.70 29.38
CA VAL A 10 -9.22 9.70 28.57
C VAL A 10 -7.82 9.20 28.23
N ILE A 11 -7.11 8.59 29.17
CA ILE A 11 -5.79 8.00 28.94
C ILE A 11 -5.88 6.86 27.92
N LEU A 12 -6.90 5.99 28.02
CA LEU A 12 -7.11 4.90 27.07
C LEU A 12 -7.36 5.42 25.65
N LEU A 13 -8.22 6.44 25.51
CA LEU A 13 -8.53 7.08 24.23
C LEU A 13 -7.28 7.68 23.58
N LEU A 14 -6.46 8.41 24.35
CA LEU A 14 -5.22 9.01 23.84
C LEU A 14 -4.23 7.95 23.34
N ILE A 15 -4.04 6.86 24.09
CA ILE A 15 -3.15 5.76 23.68
C ILE A 15 -3.63 5.15 22.36
N THR A 16 -4.93 4.87 22.23
CA THR A 16 -5.47 4.26 21.01
C THR A 16 -5.33 5.17 19.79
N VAL A 17 -5.56 6.48 19.93
CA VAL A 17 -5.42 7.44 18.83
C VAL A 17 -3.94 7.58 18.41
N SER A 18 -3.03 7.63 19.37
CA SER A 18 -1.59 7.69 19.09
C SER A 18 -1.11 6.43 18.35
N SER A 19 -1.52 5.24 18.78
CA SER A 19 -1.15 3.98 18.11
C SER A 19 -1.69 3.91 16.68
N VAL A 20 -2.95 4.30 16.44
CA VAL A 20 -3.52 4.31 15.08
C VAL A 20 -2.81 5.33 14.19
N SER A 21 -2.45 6.49 14.73
CA SER A 21 -1.72 7.52 13.97
C SER A 21 -0.29 7.11 13.64
N GLN A 22 0.37 6.38 14.53
CA GLN A 22 1.71 5.85 14.31
C GLN A 22 1.70 4.77 13.21
N ASN A 23 0.79 3.79 13.31
CA ASN A 23 0.65 2.75 12.28
C ASN A 23 0.42 3.35 10.88
N LYS A 24 -0.49 4.33 10.75
CA LYS A 24 -0.72 5.00 9.46
C LYS A 24 0.51 5.72 8.92
N THR A 25 1.38 6.21 9.79
CA THR A 25 2.65 6.84 9.37
C THR A 25 3.61 5.78 8.85
N GLU A 26 3.74 4.65 9.54
CA GLU A 26 4.59 3.53 9.15
C GLU A 26 4.13 2.91 7.83
N GLU A 27 2.83 2.71 7.63
CA GLU A 27 2.26 2.22 6.36
C GLU A 27 2.53 3.17 5.18
N LYS A 28 2.43 4.49 5.38
CA LYS A 28 2.80 5.48 4.35
C LYS A 28 4.28 5.40 4.00
N LEU A 29 5.15 5.25 5.01
CA LEU A 29 6.59 5.09 4.80
C LEU A 29 6.89 3.81 4.02
N LEU A 30 6.27 2.69 4.38
CA LEU A 30 6.39 1.42 3.65
C LEU A 30 6.05 1.57 2.16
N VAL A 31 4.92 2.21 1.85
CA VAL A 31 4.51 2.44 0.45
C VAL A 31 5.48 3.37 -0.27
N ASN A 32 5.95 4.43 0.40
CA ASN A 32 6.92 5.35 -0.17
C ASN A 32 8.26 4.66 -0.48
N ASP A 33 8.75 3.81 0.43
CA ASP A 33 9.99 3.08 0.26
C ASP A 33 9.86 1.99 -0.80
N PHE A 34 8.69 1.33 -0.89
CA PHE A 34 8.38 0.45 -2.02
C PHE A 34 8.45 1.20 -3.37
N VAL A 35 7.82 2.38 -3.47
CA VAL A 35 7.86 3.20 -4.69
C VAL A 35 9.29 3.56 -5.06
N LYS A 36 10.12 3.97 -4.10
CA LYS A 36 11.54 4.25 -4.35
C LYS A 36 12.30 3.00 -4.82
N ALA A 37 12.08 1.88 -4.14
CA ALA A 37 12.73 0.61 -4.47
C ALA A 37 12.42 0.14 -5.90
N VAL A 38 11.19 0.37 -6.37
CA VAL A 38 10.73 0.00 -7.72
C VAL A 38 11.22 1.00 -8.77
N PHE A 39 10.98 2.29 -8.58
CA PHE A 39 11.14 3.29 -9.64
C PHE A 39 12.54 3.89 -9.70
N PHE A 40 13.18 4.15 -8.55
CA PHE A 40 14.39 4.96 -8.47
C PHE A 40 15.66 4.16 -8.13
N GLU A 41 15.51 2.99 -7.51
CA GLU A 41 16.63 2.18 -7.06
C GLU A 41 16.89 0.95 -7.95
N LYS A 42 18.04 0.31 -7.74
CA LYS A 42 18.43 -0.95 -8.39
C LYS A 42 18.23 -2.12 -7.43
N ASN A 43 16.97 -2.47 -7.17
CA ASN A 43 16.62 -3.62 -6.33
C ASN A 43 16.30 -4.87 -7.16
N THR A 44 16.51 -6.05 -6.57
CA THR A 44 16.01 -7.31 -7.13
C THR A 44 14.55 -7.54 -6.71
N ALA A 45 13.77 -8.22 -7.55
CA ALA A 45 12.39 -8.57 -7.19
C ALA A 45 12.29 -9.40 -5.90
N LYS A 46 13.31 -10.23 -5.60
CA LYS A 46 13.37 -10.96 -4.33
C LYS A 46 13.53 -10.01 -3.13
N SER A 47 14.43 -9.02 -3.22
CA SER A 47 14.60 -8.02 -2.16
C SER A 47 13.30 -7.24 -1.91
N ILE A 48 12.63 -6.83 -2.99
CA ILE A 48 11.34 -6.12 -2.91
C ILE A 48 10.26 -7.02 -2.29
N ALA A 49 10.18 -8.27 -2.74
CA ALA A 49 9.27 -9.27 -2.20
C ALA A 49 9.43 -9.44 -0.68
N ASP A 50 10.64 -9.75 -0.23
CA ASP A 50 10.94 -10.04 1.18
C ASP A 50 10.67 -8.80 2.06
N SER A 51 10.95 -7.60 1.55
CA SER A 51 10.86 -6.34 2.30
C SER A 51 9.46 -5.75 2.36
N TYR A 52 8.67 -5.86 1.29
CA TYR A 52 7.43 -5.08 1.17
C TYR A 52 6.18 -5.91 0.89
N ILE A 53 6.29 -7.08 0.27
CA ILE A 53 5.13 -7.80 -0.26
C ILE A 53 4.62 -8.84 0.74
N TYR A 54 3.31 -8.88 0.93
CA TYR A 54 2.62 -9.98 1.59
C TYR A 54 2.21 -11.02 0.55
N PHE A 55 2.82 -12.20 0.60
CA PHE A 55 2.34 -13.36 -0.13
C PHE A 55 1.34 -14.12 0.73
N GLU A 56 0.06 -14.05 0.37
CA GLU A 56 -0.99 -14.75 1.12
C GLU A 56 -0.68 -16.27 1.14
N PRO A 57 -0.77 -16.94 2.31
CA PRO A 57 -0.64 -18.38 2.39
C PRO A 57 -1.86 -19.05 1.76
N ILE A 58 -1.68 -19.69 0.62
CA ILE A 58 -2.75 -20.37 -0.12
C ILE A 58 -2.58 -21.88 0.01
N ASN A 59 -3.60 -22.56 0.52
CA ASN A 59 -3.65 -24.02 0.53
C ASN A 59 -3.71 -24.56 -0.91
N ASN A 60 -2.93 -25.60 -1.23
CA ASN A 60 -2.85 -26.19 -2.57
C ASN A 60 -2.50 -25.17 -3.67
N THR A 61 -1.58 -24.25 -3.37
CA THR A 61 -1.10 -23.28 -4.36
C THR A 61 -0.50 -23.98 -5.59
N LYS A 62 -0.98 -23.61 -6.78
CA LYS A 62 -0.42 -24.02 -8.08
C LYS A 62 1.04 -23.58 -8.25
N TYR A 63 1.42 -22.48 -7.58
CA TYR A 63 2.74 -21.85 -7.74
C TYR A 63 3.53 -21.89 -6.44
N SER A 64 4.79 -22.29 -6.52
CA SER A 64 5.73 -22.15 -5.40
C SER A 64 6.02 -20.67 -5.12
N LEU A 65 6.55 -20.37 -3.93
CA LEU A 65 6.97 -19.01 -3.59
C LEU A 65 7.95 -18.42 -4.61
N SER A 66 8.92 -19.20 -5.09
CA SER A 66 9.87 -18.72 -6.10
C SER A 66 9.20 -18.42 -7.45
N GLN A 67 8.15 -19.16 -7.82
CA GLN A 67 7.35 -18.85 -9.01
C GLN A 67 6.50 -17.59 -8.80
N ARG A 68 5.91 -17.39 -7.61
CA ARG A 68 5.18 -16.15 -7.27
C ARG A 68 6.09 -14.92 -7.31
N VAL A 69 7.32 -15.02 -6.81
CA VAL A 69 8.34 -13.96 -6.94
C VAL A 69 8.68 -13.66 -8.40
N LYS A 70 8.74 -14.68 -9.28
CA LYS A 70 8.92 -14.45 -10.73
C LYS A 70 7.71 -13.76 -11.38
N ILE A 71 6.49 -14.05 -10.93
CA ILE A 71 5.27 -13.37 -11.41
C ILE A 71 5.30 -11.91 -10.95
N LEU A 72 5.63 -11.68 -9.68
CA LEU A 72 5.85 -10.34 -9.14
C LEU A 72 6.88 -9.56 -9.96
N ASP A 73 8.05 -10.14 -10.25
CA ASP A 73 9.11 -9.50 -11.06
C ASP A 73 8.59 -9.00 -12.42
N LYS A 74 7.75 -9.80 -13.08
CA LYS A 74 7.11 -9.39 -14.35
C LYS A 74 6.16 -8.20 -14.16
N HIS A 75 5.35 -8.23 -13.09
CA HIS A 75 4.46 -7.09 -12.78
C HIS A 75 5.26 -5.84 -12.43
N LEU A 76 6.32 -5.95 -11.61
CA LEU A 76 7.18 -4.83 -11.25
C LEU A 76 7.82 -4.17 -12.48
N LYS A 77 8.30 -4.97 -13.43
CA LYS A 77 8.84 -4.46 -14.71
C LYS A 77 7.78 -3.75 -15.52
N LYS A 78 6.60 -4.37 -15.69
CA LYS A 78 5.47 -3.80 -16.40
C LYS A 78 5.05 -2.44 -15.81
N ILE A 79 4.81 -2.37 -14.50
CA ILE A 79 4.41 -1.11 -13.86
C ILE A 79 5.50 -0.05 -13.98
N LYS A 80 6.78 -0.44 -13.92
CA LYS A 80 7.89 0.50 -14.09
C LYS A 80 7.85 1.10 -15.48
N GLU A 81 7.69 0.27 -16.52
CA GLU A 81 7.58 0.72 -17.90
C GLU A 81 6.37 1.63 -18.12
N GLU A 82 5.19 1.25 -17.61
CA GLU A 82 3.93 1.98 -17.83
C GLU A 82 3.81 3.28 -17.03
N LYS A 83 4.41 3.33 -15.84
CA LYS A 83 4.16 4.43 -14.88
C LYS A 83 5.34 5.37 -14.67
N SER A 84 6.57 4.99 -15.07
CA SER A 84 7.75 5.84 -14.82
C SER A 84 7.63 7.24 -15.41
N SER A 85 7.03 7.38 -16.60
CA SER A 85 6.82 8.69 -17.25
C SER A 85 5.77 9.57 -16.56
N LEU A 86 4.88 8.95 -15.76
CA LEU A 86 3.84 9.63 -15.01
C LEU A 86 4.32 10.07 -13.62
N LEU A 87 5.43 9.49 -13.14
CA LEU A 87 5.98 9.74 -11.82
C LEU A 87 7.06 10.82 -11.89
N ASP A 88 6.81 11.96 -11.24
CA ASP A 88 7.79 13.00 -11.03
C ASP A 88 8.53 12.77 -9.70
N ALA A 89 9.83 12.55 -9.74
CA ALA A 89 10.64 12.34 -8.55
C ALA A 89 10.65 13.55 -7.59
N ALA A 90 10.41 14.76 -8.11
CA ALA A 90 10.36 15.99 -7.31
C ALA A 90 8.95 16.32 -6.80
N ASP A 91 7.92 15.71 -7.38
CA ASP A 91 6.52 16.02 -7.11
C ASP A 91 5.67 14.73 -7.06
N PHE A 92 5.98 13.89 -6.07
CA PHE A 92 5.14 12.77 -5.70
C PHE A 92 4.98 12.65 -4.19
N TYR A 93 3.85 12.07 -3.78
CA TYR A 93 3.59 11.74 -2.38
C TYR A 93 2.62 10.57 -2.26
N VAL A 94 2.59 9.98 -1.07
CA VAL A 94 1.66 8.91 -0.70
C VAL A 94 0.62 9.45 0.27
N ILE A 95 -0.65 9.19 0.00
CA ILE A 95 -1.78 9.61 0.84
C ILE A 95 -2.74 8.44 1.07
N THR A 96 -3.49 8.44 2.18
CA THR A 96 -4.55 7.44 2.35
C THR A 96 -5.68 7.69 1.36
N TYR A 97 -6.37 6.64 0.97
CA TYR A 97 -7.48 6.72 0.03
C TYR A 97 -8.58 7.68 0.53
N ASN A 98 -8.91 7.64 1.82
CA ASN A 98 -9.97 8.45 2.42
C ASN A 98 -9.58 9.95 2.54
N ASP A 99 -8.28 10.23 2.63
CA ASP A 99 -7.77 11.62 2.72
C ASP A 99 -7.68 12.30 1.35
N TYR A 100 -7.53 11.54 0.25
CA TYR A 100 -7.48 12.12 -1.10
C TYR A 100 -8.85 12.66 -1.56
N LYS A 101 -8.87 13.92 -1.99
CA LYS A 101 -10.10 14.67 -2.35
C LYS A 101 -10.34 14.83 -3.85
N GLY A 102 -9.39 14.44 -4.70
CA GLY A 102 -9.54 14.47 -6.16
C GLY A 102 -10.27 13.24 -6.70
N ASP A 103 -10.40 13.21 -8.03
CA ASP A 103 -10.96 12.07 -8.75
C ASP A 103 -10.10 10.82 -8.52
N LYS A 104 -10.71 9.75 -8.03
CA LYS A 104 -10.05 8.50 -7.70
C LYS A 104 -10.89 7.30 -8.11
N VAL A 105 -10.22 6.16 -8.31
CA VAL A 105 -10.87 4.88 -8.61
C VAL A 105 -11.71 4.45 -7.43
N VAL A 106 -12.95 4.01 -7.68
CA VAL A 106 -13.84 3.50 -6.64
C VAL A 106 -13.56 2.01 -6.41
N PHE A 107 -13.41 1.62 -5.15
CA PHE A 107 -13.29 0.23 -4.71
C PHE A 107 -14.47 -0.09 -3.76
N GLU A 108 -15.24 -1.15 -3.97
CA GLU A 108 -16.41 -1.47 -3.11
C GLU A 108 -16.01 -2.10 -1.76
N LYS A 109 -14.79 -2.66 -1.67
CA LYS A 109 -14.25 -3.27 -0.44
C LYS A 109 -13.69 -2.20 0.51
N ARG A 110 -13.47 -2.59 1.78
CA ARG A 110 -12.90 -1.70 2.82
C ARG A 110 -11.65 -0.99 2.33
N THR A 111 -11.71 0.34 2.26
CA THR A 111 -10.63 1.22 1.79
C THR A 111 -9.75 1.76 2.91
N ASP A 112 -9.92 1.25 4.13
CA ASP A 112 -9.26 1.77 5.33
C ASP A 112 -7.72 1.65 5.26
N ASN A 113 -7.22 0.63 4.55
CA ASN A 113 -5.79 0.38 4.34
C ASN A 113 -5.40 0.51 2.85
N VAL A 114 -6.09 1.39 2.13
CA VAL A 114 -5.76 1.72 0.75
C VAL A 114 -4.99 3.04 0.71
N PHE A 115 -3.89 3.05 -0.03
CA PHE A 115 -3.04 4.22 -0.23
C PHE A 115 -2.97 4.57 -1.72
N ILE A 116 -2.75 5.84 -2.00
CA ILE A 116 -2.65 6.38 -3.35
C ILE A 116 -1.26 7.00 -3.50
N LEU A 117 -0.52 6.56 -4.51
CA LEU A 117 0.63 7.31 -5.01
C LEU A 117 0.11 8.40 -5.94
N VAL A 118 0.34 9.65 -5.55
CA VAL A 118 -0.04 10.83 -6.31
C VAL A 118 1.23 11.47 -6.86
N SER A 119 1.21 11.86 -8.13
CA SER A 119 2.25 12.69 -8.73
C SER A 119 1.62 13.74 -9.63
N LYS A 120 2.13 14.98 -9.60
CA LYS A 120 1.54 16.13 -10.31
C LYS A 120 0.02 16.27 -10.03
N ASN A 121 -0.36 16.05 -8.77
CA ASN A 121 -1.74 16.05 -8.27
C ASN A 121 -2.69 14.98 -8.88
N LYS A 122 -2.18 14.00 -9.61
CA LYS A 122 -2.97 12.90 -10.20
C LYS A 122 -2.64 11.55 -9.54
N PRO A 123 -3.64 10.69 -9.28
CA PRO A 123 -3.38 9.33 -8.82
C PRO A 123 -2.67 8.53 -9.91
N ILE A 124 -1.55 7.91 -9.58
CA ILE A 124 -0.75 7.09 -10.50
C ILE A 124 -0.94 5.60 -10.21
N MET A 125 -0.98 5.24 -8.92
CA MET A 125 -1.10 3.87 -8.43
C MET A 125 -1.87 3.81 -7.10
N TYR A 126 -2.45 2.64 -6.82
CA TYR A 126 -3.18 2.35 -5.60
C TYR A 126 -2.57 1.12 -4.94
N PHE A 127 -2.48 1.14 -3.61
CA PHE A 127 -1.88 0.09 -2.81
C PHE A 127 -2.88 -0.38 -1.78
N SER A 128 -3.04 -1.69 -1.63
CA SER A 128 -3.78 -2.30 -0.53
C SER A 128 -2.78 -2.97 0.40
N LEU A 129 -2.92 -2.70 1.69
CA LEU A 129 -2.05 -3.24 2.73
C LEU A 129 -2.78 -4.21 3.66
N ILE A 130 -2.04 -5.18 4.17
CA ILE A 130 -2.44 -6.06 5.26
C ILE A 130 -1.21 -6.37 6.11
N ASN A 131 -1.33 -6.32 7.44
CA ASN A 131 -0.24 -6.62 8.37
C ASN A 131 1.06 -5.87 8.03
N ASP A 132 0.97 -4.56 7.80
CA ASP A 132 2.12 -3.70 7.48
C ASP A 132 2.94 -4.15 6.25
N LYS A 133 2.26 -4.81 5.31
CA LYS A 133 2.81 -5.30 4.05
C LYS A 133 1.85 -5.03 2.90
N ILE A 134 2.39 -4.84 1.70
CA ILE A 134 1.62 -4.61 0.48
C ILE A 134 1.10 -5.96 -0.03
N ILE A 135 -0.22 -6.14 -0.05
CA ILE A 135 -0.86 -7.31 -0.67
C ILE A 135 -1.18 -7.06 -2.14
N SER A 136 -1.35 -5.79 -2.53
CA SER A 136 -1.62 -5.39 -3.91
C SER A 136 -1.13 -3.98 -4.19
N PHE A 137 -0.63 -3.74 -5.40
CA PHE A 137 -0.22 -2.41 -5.90
C PHE A 137 -0.74 -2.13 -7.32
N ASP A 138 -1.59 -3.02 -7.84
CA ASP A 138 -2.16 -2.93 -9.18
C ASP A 138 -3.62 -3.39 -9.14
N TYR A 139 -4.41 -2.92 -10.09
CA TYR A 139 -5.84 -3.17 -10.14
C TYR A 139 -6.35 -3.26 -11.58
N ILE A 140 -7.50 -3.91 -11.74
CA ILE A 140 -8.26 -3.88 -12.99
C ILE A 140 -9.56 -3.12 -12.78
N ILE A 141 -10.07 -2.50 -13.84
CA ILE A 141 -11.42 -1.91 -13.83
C ILE A 141 -12.43 -2.94 -14.33
N LYS A 142 -13.49 -3.16 -13.56
CA LYS A 142 -14.64 -3.98 -13.96
C LYS A 142 -15.91 -3.15 -13.80
N GLY A 143 -16.49 -2.73 -14.92
CA GLY A 143 -17.57 -1.74 -14.89
C GLY A 143 -17.05 -0.40 -14.37
N ASN A 144 -17.60 0.07 -13.25
CA ASN A 144 -17.19 1.32 -12.60
C ASN A 144 -16.33 1.10 -11.35
N GLU A 145 -15.90 -0.14 -11.08
CA GLU A 145 -15.17 -0.52 -9.87
C GLU A 145 -13.73 -0.95 -10.19
N GLY A 146 -12.79 -0.58 -9.33
CA GLY A 146 -11.44 -1.14 -9.27
C GLY A 146 -11.39 -2.43 -8.45
N LEU A 147 -10.67 -3.44 -8.95
CA LEU A 147 -10.40 -4.69 -8.26
C LEU A 147 -8.90 -4.92 -8.14
N PHE A 148 -8.41 -4.98 -6.91
CA PHE A 148 -6.99 -5.24 -6.62
C PHE A 148 -6.53 -6.63 -7.08
N ILE A 149 -5.34 -6.68 -7.66
CA ILE A 149 -4.64 -7.92 -8.02
C ILE A 149 -3.72 -8.32 -6.87
N SER A 150 -3.98 -9.45 -6.22
CA SER A 150 -3.12 -10.00 -5.17
C SER A 150 -2.11 -11.02 -5.71
N TYR A 151 -1.05 -11.26 -4.93
CA TYR A 151 0.06 -12.16 -5.27
C TYR A 151 0.13 -13.38 -4.39
#